data_AF-A0A938SJK9-F1
#
_entry.id   AF-A0A938SJK9-F1
#
_cell.length_a   1.000
_cell.length_b   1.000
_cell.length_c   1.000
_cell.angle_alpha   90.00
_cell.angle_beta   90.00
_cell.angle_gamma   90.00
#
_symmetry.space_group_name_H-M   'P 1'
#
loop_
_entity.id
_entity.type
_entity.pdbx_description
1 polymer ?
#
loop_
_entity_poly.entity_id
_entity_poly.type
_entity_poly.pdbx_seq_one_letter_code
_entity_poly.pdbx_strand_id
1 'polypeptide(L)'
;MRTDLGKPCPRRDQCQGRLCAARSGRHRTAHLATPVPCPEESRVLTNAHIADTLELVADLLEFQGANAFRVRAYRNGARAIRDLSASVAQIVLENPAGLLEIDGVGTSVAEKCTVLARTGSLPQLESLREEIPDTVLDMLRIPGLGPKKASVLYRELGVTTLAALREACESQRVRTLKGFGARTEALILHGLRVAEAAAKRHFWCEADETVQALTRHLETCADIERMRFAGSYRRGKET
;
A
#
# COMPACT_ATOMS: atom_id res chain seq x y z
N MET A 1 42.01 -22.65 -24.23
CA MET A 1 42.13 -21.18 -24.28
C MET A 1 41.32 -20.62 -23.13
N ARG A 2 42.00 -20.13 -22.08
CA ARG A 2 41.42 -19.60 -20.85
C ARG A 2 41.10 -18.12 -21.09
N THR A 3 39.86 -17.70 -20.88
CA THR A 3 39.45 -16.30 -20.91
C THR A 3 39.50 -15.74 -19.50
N ASP A 4 40.32 -14.70 -19.36
CA ASP A 4 40.66 -14.03 -18.11
C ASP A 4 39.49 -13.26 -17.51
N LEU A 5 39.38 -13.42 -16.19
CA LEU A 5 38.56 -12.66 -15.27
C LEU A 5 39.06 -11.19 -15.24
N GLY A 6 38.23 -10.28 -15.75
CA GLY A 6 38.44 -8.83 -15.65
C GLY A 6 38.34 -8.37 -14.19
N LYS A 7 39.49 -7.95 -13.65
CA LYS A 7 39.66 -7.36 -12.31
C LYS A 7 38.86 -6.05 -12.14
N PRO A 8 38.45 -5.70 -10.90
CA PRO A 8 37.65 -4.51 -10.60
C PRO A 8 38.46 -3.20 -10.64
N CYS A 9 37.81 -2.11 -11.06
CA CYS A 9 38.35 -0.75 -11.13
C CYS A 9 38.91 -0.26 -9.78
N PRO A 10 40.12 0.34 -9.74
CA PRO A 10 40.67 0.93 -8.52
C PRO A 10 40.12 2.34 -8.26
N ARG A 11 40.25 2.71 -6.99
CA ARG A 11 39.63 3.82 -6.25
C ARG A 11 39.85 5.22 -6.84
N ARG A 12 38.87 6.07 -6.54
CA ARG A 12 38.56 7.41 -7.06
C ARG A 12 39.42 8.55 -6.48
N ASP A 13 40.68 8.30 -6.14
CA ASP A 13 41.54 9.24 -5.39
C ASP A 13 42.69 9.87 -6.20
N GLN A 14 42.62 9.89 -7.53
CA GLN A 14 43.64 10.57 -8.35
C GLN A 14 43.01 11.49 -9.41
N CYS A 15 42.36 12.55 -8.92
CA CYS A 15 42.15 13.78 -9.68
C CYS A 15 43.38 14.67 -9.53
N GLN A 16 44.25 14.73 -10.55
CA GLN A 16 45.13 15.88 -10.75
C GLN A 16 45.18 16.25 -12.24
N GLY A 17 44.45 17.32 -12.56
CA GLY A 17 44.88 18.40 -13.44
C GLY A 17 45.28 18.05 -14.87
N ARG A 18 44.30 18.10 -15.80
CA ARG A 18 44.51 18.76 -17.10
C ARG A 18 43.25 19.54 -17.48
N LEU A 19 43.40 20.86 -17.48
CA LEU A 19 42.49 21.80 -18.10
C LEU A 19 42.38 21.49 -19.60
N CYS A 20 41.17 21.22 -20.07
CA CYS A 20 40.82 21.44 -21.48
C CYS A 20 39.70 22.48 -21.51
N ALA A 21 40.11 23.74 -21.69
CA ALA A 21 39.22 24.84 -22.01
C ALA A 21 38.93 24.80 -23.52
N ALA A 22 37.64 24.76 -23.88
CA ALA A 22 37.19 25.15 -25.22
C ALA A 22 35.87 25.91 -25.11
N ARG A 23 35.85 27.06 -25.77
CA ARG A 23 34.93 28.19 -25.65
C ARG A 23 33.58 27.97 -26.35
N SER A 24 32.57 28.59 -25.74
CA SER A 24 31.46 29.36 -26.33
C SER A 24 30.57 28.75 -27.43
N GLY A 25 29.26 28.74 -27.14
CA GLY A 25 28.27 29.23 -28.10
C GLY A 25 27.23 28.24 -28.58
N ARG A 26 26.20 28.01 -27.76
CA ARG A 26 24.79 28.29 -28.11
C ARG A 26 23.86 27.81 -27.01
N HIS A 27 23.07 28.73 -26.49
CA HIS A 27 21.90 28.45 -25.68
C HIS A 27 20.97 27.48 -26.42
N ARG A 28 20.91 26.25 -25.94
CA ARG A 28 19.64 25.53 -25.88
C ARG A 28 19.48 25.15 -24.42
N THR A 29 18.46 25.72 -23.81
CA THR A 29 17.85 25.19 -22.61
C THR A 29 17.61 23.71 -22.86
N ALA A 30 18.50 22.87 -22.34
CA ALA A 30 18.22 21.47 -22.14
C ALA A 30 17.11 21.47 -21.09
N HIS A 31 15.86 21.56 -21.56
CA HIS A 31 14.73 21.07 -20.80
C HIS A 31 15.18 19.72 -20.26
N LEU A 32 15.24 19.65 -18.94
CA LEU A 32 15.28 18.42 -18.18
C LEU A 32 14.17 17.56 -18.78
N ALA A 33 14.53 16.72 -19.74
CA ALA A 33 13.74 15.59 -20.12
C ALA A 33 13.73 14.75 -18.85
N THR A 34 12.72 14.99 -18.02
CA THR A 34 12.33 14.10 -16.95
C THR A 34 12.43 12.70 -17.54
N PRO A 35 13.22 11.79 -16.94
CA PRO A 35 13.23 10.42 -17.41
C PRO A 35 11.78 9.98 -17.45
N VAL A 36 11.32 9.63 -18.64
CA VAL A 36 9.98 9.11 -18.87
C VAL A 36 9.79 8.01 -17.84
N PRO A 37 8.80 8.11 -16.92
CA PRO A 37 8.57 7.05 -15.97
C PRO A 37 8.33 5.79 -16.79
N CYS A 38 9.17 4.79 -16.59
CA CYS A 38 8.99 3.48 -17.19
C CYS A 38 7.52 3.08 -16.98
N PRO A 39 6.83 2.56 -18.01
CA PRO A 39 5.45 2.14 -17.86
C PRO A 39 5.42 1.07 -16.77
N GLU A 40 4.85 1.43 -15.61
CA GLU A 40 4.63 0.50 -14.52
C GLU A 40 3.76 -0.63 -15.05
N GLU A 41 4.38 -1.81 -15.14
CA GLU A 41 3.76 -3.13 -15.00
C GLU A 41 2.40 -3.29 -15.70
N SER A 42 2.39 -4.04 -16.80
CA SER A 42 1.21 -4.84 -17.15
C SER A 42 0.85 -5.73 -15.96
N ARG A 43 0.05 -5.18 -15.03
CA ARG A 43 -0.36 -5.83 -13.78
C ARG A 43 -1.16 -7.06 -14.16
N VAL A 44 -0.53 -8.22 -14.09
CA VAL A 44 -1.30 -9.44 -13.84
C VAL A 44 -1.99 -9.18 -12.51
N LEU A 45 -3.29 -8.93 -12.57
CA LEU A 45 -4.12 -8.73 -11.38
C LEU A 45 -3.97 -9.95 -10.49
N THR A 46 -3.25 -9.79 -9.39
CA THR A 46 -3.09 -10.85 -8.41
C THR A 46 -4.37 -10.99 -7.61
N ASN A 47 -4.64 -12.20 -7.11
CA ASN A 47 -5.77 -12.43 -6.20
C ASN A 47 -5.73 -11.48 -5.01
N ALA A 48 -4.53 -11.20 -4.49
CA ALA A 48 -4.32 -10.22 -3.43
C ALA A 48 -4.85 -8.84 -3.81
N HIS A 49 -4.53 -8.34 -5.01
CA HIS A 49 -5.01 -7.04 -5.46
C HIS A 49 -6.54 -6.98 -5.61
N ILE A 50 -7.14 -8.05 -6.13
CA ILE A 50 -8.61 -8.16 -6.27
C ILE A 50 -9.26 -8.17 -4.88
N ALA A 51 -8.72 -8.97 -3.94
CA ALA A 51 -9.20 -9.02 -2.57
C ALA A 51 -9.10 -7.65 -1.88
N ASP A 52 -7.95 -6.97 -1.98
CA ASP A 52 -7.72 -5.64 -1.38
C ASP A 52 -8.70 -4.60 -1.93
N THR A 53 -8.98 -4.67 -3.24
CA THR A 53 -9.94 -3.77 -3.89
C THR A 53 -11.37 -4.02 -3.39
N LEU A 54 -11.76 -5.28 -3.20
CA LEU A 54 -13.08 -5.64 -2.65
C LEU A 54 -13.21 -5.29 -1.17
N GLU A 55 -12.14 -5.42 -0.38
CA GLU A 55 -12.09 -4.95 1.02
C GLU A 55 -12.30 -3.44 1.07
N LEU A 56 -11.60 -2.69 0.21
CA LEU A 56 -11.77 -1.24 0.13
C LEU A 56 -13.21 -0.84 -0.22
N VAL A 57 -13.83 -1.50 -1.21
CA VAL A 57 -15.24 -1.26 -1.55
C VAL A 57 -16.15 -1.54 -0.34
N ALA A 58 -15.89 -2.62 0.41
CA ALA A 58 -16.67 -2.93 1.60
C ALA A 58 -16.54 -1.84 2.68
N ASP A 59 -15.33 -1.31 2.89
CA ASP A 59 -15.08 -0.25 3.87
C ASP A 59 -15.77 1.06 3.49
N LEU A 60 -15.76 1.43 2.21
CA LEU A 60 -16.45 2.62 1.70
C LEU A 60 -17.97 2.48 1.80
N LEU A 61 -18.52 1.31 1.47
CA LEU A 61 -19.94 1.02 1.65
C LEU A 61 -20.35 1.05 3.13
N GLU A 62 -19.49 0.56 4.03
CA GLU A 62 -19.73 0.65 5.47
C GLU A 62 -19.69 2.09 5.98
N PHE A 63 -18.80 2.93 5.43
CA PHE A 63 -18.73 4.36 5.74
C PHE A 63 -20.01 5.12 5.34
N GLN A 64 -20.56 4.81 4.16
CA GLN A 64 -21.83 5.39 3.69
C GLN A 64 -23.04 4.93 4.52
N GLY A 65 -22.90 3.84 5.28
CA GLY A 65 -24.01 3.23 6.01
C GLY A 65 -24.90 2.36 5.11
N ALA A 66 -24.32 1.77 4.05
CA ALA A 66 -25.02 0.83 3.20
C ALA A 66 -25.45 -0.44 3.97
N ASN A 67 -26.28 -1.26 3.34
CA ASN A 67 -26.84 -2.46 3.97
C ASN A 67 -25.74 -3.43 4.45
N ALA A 68 -25.81 -3.83 5.73
CA ALA A 68 -24.85 -4.72 6.38
C ALA A 68 -24.67 -6.08 5.67
N PHE A 69 -25.72 -6.60 5.02
CA PHE A 69 -25.63 -7.83 4.23
C PHE A 69 -24.71 -7.66 3.02
N ARG A 70 -24.79 -6.52 2.32
CA ARG A 70 -23.92 -6.23 1.18
C ARG A 70 -22.47 -6.08 1.62
N VAL A 71 -22.21 -5.32 2.68
CA VAL A 71 -20.85 -5.16 3.24
C VAL A 71 -20.24 -6.52 3.61
N ARG A 72 -21.01 -7.40 4.26
CA ARG A 72 -20.56 -8.76 4.60
C ARG A 72 -20.28 -9.60 3.36
N ALA A 73 -21.11 -9.51 2.33
CA ALA A 73 -20.89 -10.23 1.07
C ALA A 73 -19.55 -9.85 0.41
N TYR A 74 -19.24 -8.55 0.34
CA TYR A 74 -17.93 -8.10 -0.19
C TYR A 74 -16.76 -8.57 0.65
N ARG A 75 -16.85 -8.50 2.00
CA ARG A 75 -15.80 -9.00 2.89
C ARG A 75 -15.59 -10.51 2.79
N ASN A 76 -16.67 -11.28 2.72
CA ASN A 76 -16.59 -12.73 2.56
C ASN A 76 -15.98 -13.09 1.21
N GLY A 77 -16.41 -12.41 0.13
CA GLY A 77 -15.83 -12.60 -1.20
C GLY A 77 -14.34 -12.24 -1.25
N ALA A 78 -13.93 -11.14 -0.61
CA ALA A 78 -12.52 -10.75 -0.55
C ALA A 78 -11.66 -11.81 0.16
N ARG A 79 -12.13 -12.35 1.30
CA ARG A 79 -11.44 -13.44 2.01
C ARG A 79 -11.36 -14.70 1.15
N ALA A 80 -12.47 -15.13 0.56
CA ALA A 80 -12.51 -16.31 -0.30
C ALA A 80 -11.52 -16.20 -1.47
N ILE A 81 -11.42 -15.02 -2.08
CA ILE A 81 -10.47 -14.75 -3.18
C ILE A 81 -9.03 -14.74 -2.69
N ARG A 82 -8.76 -14.20 -1.50
CA ARG A 82 -7.41 -14.16 -0.94
C ARG A 82 -6.89 -15.56 -0.59
N ASP A 83 -7.77 -16.43 -0.10
CA ASP A 83 -7.43 -17.81 0.26
C ASP A 83 -7.36 -18.73 -0.96
N LEU A 84 -7.85 -18.29 -2.11
CA LEU A 84 -7.85 -19.07 -3.35
C LEU A 84 -6.44 -19.21 -3.91
N SER A 85 -6.01 -20.45 -4.10
CA SER A 85 -4.71 -20.77 -4.70
C SER A 85 -4.68 -20.56 -6.23
N ALA A 86 -5.83 -20.73 -6.89
CA ALA A 86 -5.99 -20.52 -8.32
C ALA A 86 -6.18 -19.04 -8.65
N SER A 87 -5.62 -18.57 -9.77
CA SER A 87 -5.76 -17.17 -10.19
C SER A 87 -7.20 -16.85 -10.60
N VAL A 88 -7.81 -15.86 -9.96
CA VAL A 88 -9.15 -15.36 -10.34
C VAL A 88 -9.16 -14.88 -11.79
N ALA A 89 -8.06 -14.27 -12.25
CA ALA A 89 -7.94 -13.83 -13.63
C ALA A 89 -7.98 -15.01 -14.62
N GLN A 90 -7.41 -16.17 -14.26
CA GLN A 90 -7.49 -17.38 -15.08
C GLN A 90 -8.88 -17.99 -15.07
N ILE A 91 -9.52 -18.09 -13.89
CA ILE A 91 -10.89 -18.60 -13.76
C ILE A 91 -11.85 -17.77 -14.61
N VAL A 92 -11.71 -16.44 -14.60
CA VAL A 92 -12.54 -15.54 -15.41
C VAL A 92 -12.33 -15.74 -16.92
N LEU A 93 -11.12 -16.12 -17.35
CA LEU A 93 -10.82 -16.39 -18.75
C LEU A 93 -11.37 -17.75 -19.22
N GLU A 94 -11.27 -18.78 -18.38
CA GLU A 94 -11.68 -20.15 -18.70
C GLU A 94 -13.19 -20.36 -18.50
N ASN A 95 -13.72 -19.96 -17.35
CA ASN A 95 -15.12 -20.10 -17.01
C ASN A 95 -15.57 -19.03 -15.98
N PRO A 96 -16.19 -17.93 -16.44
CA PRO A 96 -16.71 -16.88 -15.56
C PRO A 96 -17.73 -17.39 -14.52
N ALA A 97 -18.46 -18.47 -14.82
CA ALA A 97 -19.41 -19.07 -13.88
C ALA A 97 -18.72 -19.81 -12.73
N GLY A 98 -17.45 -20.21 -12.89
CA GLY A 98 -16.65 -20.86 -11.85
C GLY A 98 -16.42 -19.98 -10.62
N LEU A 99 -16.56 -18.65 -10.75
CA LEU A 99 -16.52 -17.75 -9.59
C LEU A 99 -17.73 -17.90 -8.65
N LEU A 100 -18.88 -18.37 -9.16
CA LEU A 100 -20.09 -18.61 -8.36
C LEU A 100 -20.02 -19.90 -7.56
N GLU A 101 -19.13 -20.81 -7.93
CA GLU A 101 -18.89 -22.06 -7.20
C GLU A 101 -18.04 -21.84 -5.94
N ILE A 102 -17.44 -20.65 -5.78
CA ILE A 102 -16.64 -20.30 -4.62
C ILE A 102 -17.56 -19.93 -3.45
N ASP A 103 -17.48 -20.68 -2.37
CA ASP A 103 -18.20 -20.41 -1.14
C ASP A 103 -17.90 -18.99 -0.61
N GLY A 104 -18.94 -18.17 -0.54
CA GLY A 104 -18.84 -16.78 -0.09
C GLY A 104 -18.79 -15.73 -1.22
N VAL A 105 -18.70 -16.15 -2.49
CA VAL A 105 -18.81 -15.27 -3.66
C VAL A 105 -20.22 -15.35 -4.25
N GLY A 106 -21.01 -14.30 -4.06
CA GLY A 106 -22.32 -14.17 -4.70
C GLY A 106 -22.24 -13.63 -6.14
N THR A 107 -23.38 -13.65 -6.85
CA THR A 107 -23.52 -13.12 -8.22
C THR A 107 -22.99 -11.70 -8.39
N SER A 108 -23.40 -10.79 -7.50
CA SER A 108 -22.94 -9.40 -7.52
C SER A 108 -21.43 -9.25 -7.32
N VAL A 109 -20.79 -10.12 -6.53
CA VAL A 109 -19.34 -10.07 -6.30
C VAL A 109 -18.61 -10.67 -7.50
N ALA A 110 -19.07 -11.79 -8.04
CA ALA A 110 -18.50 -12.45 -9.21
C ALA A 110 -18.51 -11.53 -10.46
N GLU A 111 -19.59 -10.80 -10.70
CA GLU A 111 -19.66 -9.80 -11.77
C GLU A 111 -18.60 -8.71 -11.61
N LYS A 112 -18.45 -8.17 -10.39
CA LYS A 112 -17.47 -7.12 -10.10
C LYS A 112 -16.04 -7.62 -10.20
N CYS A 113 -15.78 -8.86 -9.76
CA CYS A 113 -14.49 -9.54 -9.96
C CYS A 113 -14.18 -9.72 -11.45
N THR A 114 -15.17 -10.12 -12.25
CA THR A 114 -15.01 -10.29 -13.70
C THR A 114 -14.67 -8.97 -14.38
N VAL A 115 -15.35 -7.89 -14.01
CA VAL A 115 -15.03 -6.54 -14.49
C VAL A 115 -13.61 -6.18 -14.08
N LEU A 116 -13.28 -6.27 -12.79
CA LEU A 116 -11.95 -5.90 -12.27
C LEU A 116 -10.82 -6.71 -12.93
N ALA A 117 -11.03 -8.02 -13.16
CA ALA A 117 -10.07 -8.88 -13.84
C ALA A 117 -9.84 -8.50 -15.32
N ARG A 118 -10.86 -7.95 -15.99
CA ARG A 118 -10.80 -7.58 -17.41
C ARG A 118 -10.33 -6.14 -17.64
N THR A 119 -10.82 -5.19 -16.86
CA THR A 119 -10.57 -3.76 -17.05
C THR A 119 -9.47 -3.22 -16.15
N GLY A 120 -9.12 -3.92 -15.06
CA GLY A 120 -8.18 -3.45 -14.04
C GLY A 120 -8.71 -2.35 -13.12
N SER A 121 -9.92 -1.83 -13.39
CA SER A 121 -10.55 -0.76 -12.62
C SER A 121 -12.03 -1.04 -12.42
N LEU A 122 -12.55 -0.69 -11.23
CA LEU A 122 -13.96 -0.86 -10.90
C LEU A 122 -14.70 0.48 -10.96
N PRO A 123 -15.67 0.68 -11.87
CA PRO A 123 -16.41 1.95 -11.99
C PRO A 123 -17.08 2.37 -10.68
N GLN A 124 -17.61 1.40 -9.93
CA GLN A 124 -18.23 1.65 -8.63
C GLN A 124 -17.22 2.21 -7.62
N LEU A 125 -15.96 1.77 -7.65
CA LEU A 125 -14.94 2.28 -6.75
C LEU A 125 -14.63 3.75 -7.07
N GLU A 126 -14.54 4.11 -8.34
CA GLU A 126 -14.30 5.50 -8.76
C GLU A 126 -15.43 6.42 -8.30
N SER A 127 -16.70 6.04 -8.50
CA SER A 127 -17.84 6.83 -7.98
C SER A 127 -17.81 6.97 -6.46
N LEU A 128 -17.46 5.90 -5.72
CA LEU A 128 -17.34 5.97 -4.27
C LEU A 128 -16.19 6.88 -3.81
N ARG A 129 -15.11 6.97 -4.58
CA ARG A 129 -13.98 7.86 -4.30
C ARG A 129 -14.30 9.33 -4.59
N GLU A 130 -15.15 9.61 -5.56
CA GLU A 130 -15.64 10.98 -5.81
C GLU A 130 -16.56 11.48 -4.69
N GLU A 131 -17.36 10.58 -4.11
CA GLU A 131 -18.29 10.93 -3.02
C GLU A 131 -17.59 11.03 -1.65
N ILE A 132 -16.50 10.30 -1.45
CA ILE A 132 -15.82 10.18 -0.15
C ILE A 132 -14.47 10.93 -0.20
N PRO A 133 -14.25 11.95 0.64
CA PRO A 133 -12.98 12.67 0.68
C PRO A 133 -11.80 11.74 0.96
N ASP A 134 -10.67 11.98 0.29
CA ASP A 134 -9.43 11.21 0.47
C ASP A 134 -8.99 11.09 1.94
N THR A 135 -9.32 12.09 2.76
CA THR A 135 -9.02 12.05 4.19
C THR A 135 -9.63 10.84 4.90
N VAL A 136 -10.84 10.41 4.49
CA VAL A 136 -11.47 9.22 5.09
C VAL A 136 -10.67 7.97 4.74
N LEU A 137 -10.11 7.90 3.52
CA LEU A 137 -9.22 6.80 3.11
C LEU A 137 -7.95 6.78 3.96
N ASP A 138 -7.35 7.94 4.22
CA ASP A 138 -6.17 8.03 5.09
C ASP A 138 -6.49 7.67 6.54
N MET A 139 -7.68 8.01 7.01
CA MET A 139 -8.17 7.58 8.32
C MET A 139 -8.33 6.06 8.41
N LEU A 140 -8.85 5.40 7.37
CA LEU A 140 -9.01 3.95 7.33
C LEU A 140 -7.68 3.18 7.40
N ARG A 141 -6.57 3.81 6.97
CA ARG A 141 -5.22 3.23 7.09
C ARG A 141 -4.72 3.20 8.52
N ILE A 142 -5.32 3.98 9.44
CA ILE A 142 -4.89 4.06 10.83
C ILE A 142 -5.31 2.78 11.57
N PRO A 143 -4.35 2.01 12.13
CA PRO A 143 -4.66 0.81 12.89
C PRO A 143 -5.60 1.12 14.06
N GLY A 144 -6.70 0.36 14.17
CA GLY A 144 -7.71 0.55 15.22
C GLY A 144 -8.85 1.51 14.85
N LEU A 145 -8.76 2.20 13.71
CA LEU A 145 -9.83 3.01 13.16
C LEU A 145 -10.54 2.29 12.00
N GLY A 146 -11.64 1.63 12.33
CA GLY A 146 -12.49 1.00 11.31
C GLY A 146 -13.45 1.99 10.64
N PRO A 147 -14.06 1.63 9.50
CA PRO A 147 -14.96 2.50 8.72
C PRO A 147 -16.15 3.07 9.51
N LYS A 148 -16.71 2.28 10.43
CA LYS A 148 -17.76 2.77 11.35
C LYS A 148 -17.27 3.89 12.25
N LYS A 149 -16.07 3.75 12.82
CA LYS A 149 -15.48 4.76 13.70
C LYS A 149 -15.09 6.01 12.91
N ALA A 150 -14.51 5.83 11.73
CA ALA A 150 -14.19 6.93 10.82
C ALA A 150 -15.45 7.73 10.42
N SER A 151 -16.57 7.05 10.13
CA SER A 151 -17.87 7.70 9.85
C SER A 151 -18.37 8.55 11.01
N VAL A 152 -18.28 8.05 12.25
CA VAL A 152 -18.66 8.82 13.45
C VAL A 152 -17.75 10.02 13.66
N LEU A 153 -16.43 9.86 13.53
CA LEU A 153 -15.48 10.98 13.66
C LEU A 153 -15.72 12.06 12.60
N TYR A 154 -16.02 11.65 11.36
CA TYR A 154 -16.31 12.57 10.28
C TYR A 154 -17.63 13.33 10.52
N ARG A 155 -18.70 12.63 10.93
CA ARG A 155 -20.03 13.23 11.12
C ARG A 155 -20.14 14.08 12.40
N GLU A 156 -19.58 13.62 13.51
CA GLU A 156 -19.73 14.26 14.83
C GLU A 156 -18.67 15.34 15.09
N LEU A 157 -17.41 15.09 14.70
CA LEU A 157 -16.29 16.01 14.96
C LEU A 157 -15.87 16.82 13.72
N GLY A 158 -16.43 16.53 12.55
CA GLY A 158 -16.11 17.25 11.31
C GLY A 158 -14.63 17.13 10.92
N VAL A 159 -13.97 16.04 11.30
CA VAL A 159 -12.53 15.89 11.08
C VAL A 159 -12.27 15.59 9.60
N THR A 160 -11.67 16.56 8.92
CA THR A 160 -11.35 16.48 7.47
C THR A 160 -9.86 16.37 7.18
N THR A 161 -8.99 16.34 8.20
CA THR A 161 -7.53 16.15 8.04
C THR A 161 -6.94 15.26 9.13
N LEU A 162 -5.81 14.61 8.86
CA LEU A 162 -5.06 13.84 9.87
C LEU A 162 -4.57 14.73 11.03
N ALA A 163 -4.21 15.99 10.73
CA ALA A 163 -3.83 16.97 11.75
C ALA A 163 -5.01 17.30 12.68
N ALA A 164 -6.19 17.54 12.11
CA ALA A 164 -7.41 17.77 12.90
C ALA A 164 -7.79 16.53 13.75
N LEU A 165 -7.50 15.31 13.26
CA LEU A 165 -7.72 14.09 14.04
C LEU A 165 -6.78 14.04 15.26
N ARG A 166 -5.50 14.35 15.05
CA ARG A 166 -4.50 14.43 16.12
C ARG A 166 -4.92 15.46 17.18
N GLU A 167 -5.29 16.66 16.76
CA GLU A 167 -5.73 17.72 17.69
C GLU A 167 -7.00 17.32 18.45
N ALA A 168 -7.95 16.67 17.77
CA ALA A 168 -9.17 16.16 18.42
C ALA A 168 -8.86 15.06 19.46
N CYS A 169 -7.87 14.21 19.20
CA CYS A 169 -7.37 13.24 20.17
C CYS A 169 -6.66 13.93 21.35
N GLU A 170 -5.73 14.84 21.09
CA GLU A 170 -4.97 15.55 22.14
C GLU A 170 -5.88 16.42 23.04
N SER A 171 -6.89 17.03 22.45
CA SER A 171 -7.91 17.81 23.14
C SER A 171 -8.97 16.95 23.86
N GLN A 172 -8.82 15.62 23.85
CA GLN A 172 -9.74 14.70 24.51
C GLN A 172 -11.19 14.80 24.01
N ARG A 173 -11.40 15.29 22.79
CA ARG A 173 -12.74 15.38 22.17
C ARG A 173 -13.20 14.04 21.62
N VAL A 174 -12.28 13.13 21.33
CA VAL A 174 -12.62 11.80 20.80
C VAL A 174 -13.26 10.93 21.88
N ARG A 175 -12.79 10.97 23.13
CA ARG A 175 -13.36 10.18 24.24
C ARG A 175 -14.75 10.60 24.71
N THR A 176 -15.26 11.76 24.32
CA THR A 176 -16.63 12.18 24.67
C THR A 176 -17.67 11.52 23.77
N LEU A 177 -17.25 10.93 22.65
CA LEU A 177 -18.12 10.23 21.73
C LEU A 177 -18.47 8.82 22.21
N LYS A 178 -19.72 8.42 21.97
CA LYS A 178 -20.22 7.09 22.33
C LYS A 178 -19.44 5.99 21.60
N GLY A 179 -18.76 5.12 22.35
CA GLY A 179 -17.94 4.02 21.80
C GLY A 179 -16.45 4.36 21.64
N PHE A 180 -16.05 5.58 21.99
CA PHE A 180 -14.65 5.99 22.07
C PHE A 180 -14.27 6.19 23.54
N GLY A 181 -13.34 5.39 24.04
CA GLY A 181 -12.77 5.57 25.37
C GLY A 181 -11.31 6.00 25.30
N ALA A 182 -10.71 6.31 26.45
CA ALA A 182 -9.30 6.69 26.54
C ALA A 182 -8.34 5.67 25.89
N ARG A 183 -8.66 4.36 26.00
CA ARG A 183 -7.90 3.29 25.34
C ARG A 183 -7.94 3.40 23.81
N THR A 184 -9.10 3.72 23.25
CA THR A 184 -9.27 3.86 21.80
C THR A 184 -8.56 5.11 21.30
N GLU A 185 -8.62 6.21 22.04
CA GLU A 185 -7.90 7.45 21.72
C GLU A 185 -6.38 7.23 21.70
N ALA A 186 -5.83 6.57 22.72
CA ALA A 186 -4.41 6.22 22.77
C ALA A 186 -4.01 5.29 21.60
N LEU A 187 -4.89 4.36 21.22
CA LEU A 187 -4.67 3.49 20.06
C LEU A 187 -4.65 4.29 18.75
N ILE A 188 -5.54 5.27 18.58
CA ILE A 188 -5.58 6.13 17.39
C ILE A 188 -4.31 7.00 17.33
N LEU A 189 -3.88 7.61 18.44
CA LEU A 189 -2.63 8.38 18.50
C LEU A 189 -1.40 7.52 18.19
N HIS A 190 -1.37 6.27 18.68
CA HIS A 190 -0.35 5.32 18.31
C HIS A 190 -0.42 4.99 16.81
N GLY A 191 -1.61 4.70 16.29
CA GLY A 191 -1.85 4.39 14.88
C GLY A 191 -1.43 5.53 13.94
N LEU A 192 -1.70 6.78 14.32
CA LEU A 192 -1.26 7.98 13.58
C LEU A 192 0.27 8.02 13.47
N ARG A 193 0.99 7.78 14.58
CA ARG A 193 2.46 7.72 14.56
C ARG A 193 2.97 6.60 13.66
N VAL A 194 2.32 5.44 13.67
CA VAL A 194 2.70 4.31 12.82
C VAL A 194 2.43 4.62 11.34
N ALA A 195 1.29 5.23 11.01
CA ALA A 195 0.94 5.61 9.64
C ALA A 195 1.92 6.66 9.09
N GLU A 196 2.27 7.67 9.89
CA GLU A 196 3.28 8.67 9.53
C GLU A 196 4.67 8.04 9.36
N ALA A 197 5.07 7.11 10.24
CA ALA A 197 6.33 6.40 10.13
C ALA A 197 6.37 5.50 8.88
N ALA A 198 5.27 4.83 8.54
CA ALA A 198 5.18 3.98 7.36
C ALA A 198 5.28 4.75 6.04
N ALA A 199 4.84 6.01 6.02
CA ALA A 199 5.00 6.89 4.86
C ALA A 199 6.43 7.46 4.72
N LYS A 200 7.23 7.43 5.79
CA LYS A 200 8.59 7.93 5.79
C LYS A 200 9.53 6.93 5.14
N ARG A 201 10.30 7.38 4.15
CA ARG A 201 11.41 6.58 3.61
C ARG A 201 12.61 6.73 4.54
N HIS A 202 13.28 5.61 4.80
CA HIS A 202 14.48 5.57 5.62
C HIS A 202 15.72 5.44 4.74
N PHE A 203 16.83 6.05 5.15
CA PHE A 203 18.09 5.80 4.48
C PHE A 203 18.47 4.34 4.64
N TRP A 204 19.11 3.79 3.61
CA TRP A 204 19.54 2.40 3.61
C TRP A 204 20.39 2.06 4.85
N CYS A 205 21.28 2.96 5.28
CA CYS A 205 22.11 2.77 6.47
C CYS A 205 21.31 2.67 7.78
N GLU A 206 20.28 3.52 7.95
CA GLU A 206 19.41 3.47 9.13
C GLU A 206 18.59 2.17 9.15
N ALA A 207 18.10 1.75 7.97
CA ALA A 207 17.38 0.50 7.82
C ALA A 207 18.30 -0.72 8.09
N ASP A 208 19.58 -0.64 7.70
CA ASP A 208 20.57 -1.72 7.86
C ASP A 208 20.77 -2.10 9.34
N GLU A 209 20.83 -1.11 10.24
CA GLU A 209 20.95 -1.37 11.68
C GLU A 209 19.77 -2.21 12.22
N THR A 210 18.55 -1.87 11.78
CA THR A 210 17.33 -2.59 12.15
C THR A 210 17.32 -3.99 11.55
N VAL A 211 17.74 -4.14 10.29
CA VAL A 211 17.85 -5.42 9.60
C VAL A 211 18.85 -6.34 10.29
N GLN A 212 20.00 -5.82 10.71
CA GLN A 212 21.01 -6.60 11.45
C GLN A 212 20.50 -7.01 12.84
N ALA A 213 19.74 -6.16 13.53
CA ALA A 213 19.12 -6.53 14.80
C ALA A 213 18.10 -7.67 14.63
N LEU A 214 17.22 -7.57 13.62
CA LEU A 214 16.28 -8.64 13.26
C LEU A 214 17.00 -9.92 12.84
N THR A 215 18.10 -9.80 12.09
CA THR A 215 18.91 -10.95 11.65
C THR A 215 19.40 -11.74 12.85
N ARG A 216 20.06 -11.06 13.80
CA ARG A 216 20.57 -11.68 15.04
C ARG A 216 19.47 -12.33 15.86
N HIS A 217 18.27 -11.74 15.90
CA HIS A 217 17.14 -12.33 16.60
C HIS A 217 16.62 -13.59 15.91
N LEU A 218 16.41 -13.54 14.60
CA LEU A 218 15.86 -14.65 13.82
C LEU A 218 16.84 -15.83 13.70
N GLU A 219 18.15 -15.57 13.70
CA GLU A 219 19.19 -16.61 13.76
C GLU A 219 19.12 -17.48 15.03
N THR A 220 18.43 -17.02 16.10
CA THR A 220 18.22 -17.84 17.29
C THR A 220 17.15 -18.93 17.10
N CYS A 221 16.38 -18.89 16.01
CA CYS A 221 15.33 -19.86 15.71
C CYS A 221 15.89 -21.06 14.93
N ALA A 222 15.82 -22.25 15.52
CA ALA A 222 16.39 -23.47 14.94
C ALA A 222 15.68 -23.95 13.65
N ASP A 223 14.43 -23.54 13.43
CA ASP A 223 13.63 -23.95 12.27
C ASP A 223 13.96 -23.15 10.98
N ILE A 224 14.79 -22.11 11.08
CA ILE A 224 15.15 -21.25 9.93
C ILE A 224 16.45 -21.75 9.28
N GLU A 225 16.34 -22.44 8.15
CA GLU A 225 17.53 -22.93 7.41
C GLU A 225 18.24 -21.81 6.63
N ARG A 226 17.48 -20.89 6.02
CA ARG A 226 18.03 -19.79 5.22
C ARG A 226 17.15 -18.56 5.33
N MET A 227 17.79 -17.41 5.50
CA MET A 227 17.14 -16.11 5.52
C MET A 227 17.80 -15.16 4.53
N ARG A 228 16.96 -14.45 3.76
CA ARG A 228 17.39 -13.40 2.83
C ARG A 228 16.37 -12.27 2.86
N PHE A 229 16.85 -11.03 3.03
CA PHE A 229 16.02 -9.85 2.89
C PHE A 229 15.68 -9.60 1.42
N ALA A 230 14.45 -9.18 1.16
CA ALA A 230 13.94 -8.88 -0.19
C ALA A 230 13.69 -7.38 -0.36
N GLY A 231 13.06 -6.99 -1.47
CA GLY A 231 12.61 -5.60 -1.68
C GLY A 231 13.71 -4.60 -2.03
N SER A 232 13.47 -3.32 -1.71
CA SER A 232 14.36 -2.19 -2.00
C SER A 232 15.70 -2.30 -1.28
N TYR A 233 15.69 -2.81 -0.05
CA TYR A 233 16.89 -3.03 0.76
C TYR A 233 17.90 -3.95 0.06
N ARG A 234 17.45 -5.10 -0.48
CA ARG A 234 18.30 -6.00 -1.26
C ARG A 234 18.86 -5.36 -2.54
N ARG A 235 18.12 -4.42 -3.13
CA ARG A 235 18.53 -3.69 -4.35
C ARG A 235 19.47 -2.53 -4.07
N GLY A 236 19.81 -2.25 -2.80
CA GLY A 236 20.65 -1.13 -2.41
C GLY A 236 20.06 0.23 -2.79
N LYS A 237 18.73 0.36 -2.82
CA LYS A 237 18.12 1.69 -3.02
C LYS A 237 18.46 2.56 -1.81
N GLU A 238 18.87 3.80 -2.07
CA GLU A 238 19.28 4.75 -1.03
C GLU A 238 18.16 5.02 -0.02
N THR A 239 16.89 4.94 -0.45
CA THR A 239 15.67 5.05 0.36
C THR A 239 14.56 4.13 -0.13
#